data_AF-A0AAD9KAT4-F1
#
_entry.id   AF-A0AAD9KAT4-F1
#
_cell.length_a   1.000
_cell.length_b   1.000
_cell.length_c   1.000
_cell.angle_alpha   90.00
_cell.angle_beta   90.00
_cell.angle_gamma   90.00
#
_symmetry.space_group_name_H-M   'P 1'
#
loop_
_entity.id
_entity.type
_entity.pdbx_description
1 polymer ?
#
loop_
_entity_poly.entity_id
_entity_poly.type
_entity_poly.pdbx_seq_one_letter_code
_entity_poly.pdbx_strand_id
1 'polypeptide(L)'
;MHAYIHTLHIYIHTWIHAYIHAYMHACIHTYIHTYIHTHIHTHTYIHTYIHTYIHAYIDAYIYAYIHTYIHTYIHTYIHTYIHTYIHTYIHTYIHTYIHTYIHTYIHTYIHTHTHTTYIHTYIHTYIHTYIHTYIHTYIHTYTRTYIYIYTEFAWVSDGPSNAKCWICTWGG
;
A
#
# COMPACT_ATOMS: atom_id res chain seq x y z
N MET A 1 -8.43 -106.78 57.75
CA MET A 1 -9.68 -106.21 57.22
C MET A 1 -9.92 -104.78 57.75
N HIS A 2 -10.00 -104.54 59.07
CA HIS A 2 -10.25 -103.21 59.64
C HIS A 2 -9.19 -102.13 59.27
N ALA A 3 -7.90 -102.48 59.29
CA ALA A 3 -6.82 -101.56 58.90
C ALA A 3 -6.91 -101.12 57.42
N TYR A 4 -7.31 -102.04 56.52
CA TYR A 4 -7.48 -101.76 55.09
C TYR A 4 -8.65 -100.80 54.82
N ILE A 5 -9.76 -100.97 55.54
CA ILE A 5 -10.92 -100.08 55.45
C ILE A 5 -10.56 -98.67 55.95
N HIS A 6 -9.79 -98.57 57.05
CA HIS A 6 -9.34 -97.28 57.60
C HIS A 6 -8.37 -96.55 56.65
N THR A 7 -7.42 -97.25 56.02
CA THR A 7 -6.53 -96.64 55.02
C THR A 7 -7.28 -96.19 53.76
N LEU A 8 -8.29 -96.95 53.34
CA LEU A 8 -9.12 -96.60 52.19
C LEU A 8 -10.03 -95.40 52.50
N HIS A 9 -10.57 -95.32 53.72
CA HIS A 9 -11.31 -94.15 54.20
C HIS A 9 -10.45 -92.88 54.24
N ILE A 10 -9.23 -92.95 54.79
CA ILE A 10 -8.29 -91.82 54.80
C ILE A 10 -7.94 -91.39 53.37
N TYR A 11 -7.66 -92.34 52.47
CA TYR A 11 -7.32 -92.05 51.08
C TYR A 11 -8.48 -91.37 50.34
N ILE A 12 -9.72 -91.87 50.48
CA ILE A 12 -10.90 -91.26 49.88
C ILE A 12 -11.13 -89.86 50.48
N HIS A 13 -11.01 -89.71 51.80
CA HIS A 13 -11.21 -88.43 52.47
C HIS A 13 -10.16 -87.39 52.04
N THR A 14 -8.87 -87.74 51.99
CA THR A 14 -7.82 -86.82 51.55
C THR A 14 -7.93 -86.51 50.06
N TRP A 15 -8.31 -87.48 49.24
CA TRP A 15 -8.52 -87.27 47.81
C TRP A 15 -9.71 -86.33 47.54
N ILE A 16 -10.86 -86.56 48.19
CA ILE A 16 -12.04 -85.69 48.09
C ILE A 16 -11.71 -84.29 48.63
N HIS A 17 -11.06 -84.19 49.78
CA HIS A 17 -10.69 -82.90 50.37
C HIS A 17 -9.71 -82.14 49.49
N ALA A 18 -8.66 -82.79 48.96
CA ALA A 18 -7.70 -82.18 48.05
C ALA A 18 -8.37 -81.75 46.74
N TYR A 19 -9.27 -82.57 46.20
CA TYR A 19 -10.03 -82.27 45.00
C TYR A 19 -10.94 -81.06 45.18
N ILE A 20 -11.76 -81.05 46.25
CA ILE A 20 -12.66 -79.93 46.57
C ILE A 20 -11.87 -78.67 46.85
N HIS A 21 -10.79 -78.76 47.62
CA HIS A 21 -9.94 -77.61 47.94
C HIS A 21 -9.25 -77.05 46.69
N ALA A 22 -8.65 -77.90 45.85
CA ALA A 22 -8.02 -77.45 44.60
C ALA A 22 -9.03 -76.85 43.63
N TYR A 23 -10.23 -77.45 43.52
CA TYR A 23 -11.30 -76.96 42.66
C TYR A 23 -11.83 -75.61 43.15
N MET A 24 -12.19 -75.50 44.44
CA MET A 24 -12.63 -74.24 45.06
C MET A 24 -11.57 -73.15 44.91
N HIS A 25 -10.31 -73.47 45.22
CA HIS A 25 -9.22 -72.51 45.10
C HIS A 25 -9.02 -72.04 43.66
N ALA A 26 -9.00 -72.96 42.69
CA ALA A 26 -8.88 -72.61 41.29
C ALA A 26 -10.05 -71.75 40.79
N CYS A 27 -11.29 -72.11 41.13
CA CYS A 27 -12.48 -71.36 40.74
C CYS A 27 -12.52 -69.96 41.36
N ILE A 28 -12.24 -69.84 42.66
CA ILE A 28 -12.24 -68.54 43.35
C ILE A 28 -11.10 -67.67 42.84
N HIS A 29 -9.89 -68.24 42.72
CA HIS A 29 -8.72 -67.51 42.23
C HIS A 29 -8.94 -67.02 40.80
N THR A 30 -9.40 -67.90 39.90
CA THR A 30 -9.67 -67.50 38.50
C THR A 30 -10.78 -66.47 38.43
N TYR A 31 -11.87 -66.62 39.18
CA TYR A 31 -12.96 -65.66 39.18
C TYR A 31 -12.54 -64.28 39.70
N ILE A 32 -11.88 -64.22 40.86
CA ILE A 32 -11.42 -62.96 41.46
C ILE A 32 -10.35 -62.31 40.59
N HIS A 33 -9.36 -63.08 40.12
CA HIS A 33 -8.28 -62.57 39.29
C HIS A 33 -8.82 -62.03 37.96
N THR A 34 -9.70 -62.76 37.27
CA THR A 34 -10.29 -62.29 36.01
C THR A 34 -11.18 -61.07 36.23
N TYR A 35 -12.00 -61.04 37.27
CA TYR A 35 -12.85 -59.90 37.58
C TYR A 35 -12.06 -58.63 37.91
N ILE A 36 -11.06 -58.72 38.80
CA ILE A 36 -10.23 -57.57 39.18
C ILE A 36 -9.39 -57.11 37.98
N HIS A 37 -8.78 -58.03 37.24
CA HIS A 37 -7.95 -57.69 36.09
C HIS A 37 -8.76 -57.03 34.98
N THR A 38 -9.95 -57.55 34.66
CA THR A 38 -10.84 -56.92 33.67
C THR A 38 -11.30 -55.54 34.14
N HIS A 39 -11.67 -55.39 35.41
CA HIS A 39 -12.11 -54.10 35.94
C HIS A 39 -11.00 -53.04 35.89
N ILE A 40 -9.79 -53.37 36.34
CA ILE A 40 -8.63 -52.46 36.26
C ILE A 40 -8.31 -52.13 34.80
N HIS A 41 -8.32 -53.11 33.89
CA HIS A 41 -8.04 -52.88 32.48
C HIS A 41 -9.10 -52.00 31.80
N THR A 42 -10.38 -52.12 32.19
CA THR A 42 -11.43 -51.23 31.70
C THR A 42 -11.23 -49.80 32.21
N HIS A 43 -10.85 -49.64 33.48
CA HIS A 43 -10.58 -48.32 34.06
C HIS A 43 -9.37 -47.65 33.40
N THR A 44 -8.27 -48.38 33.20
CA THR A 44 -7.08 -47.83 32.52
C THR A 44 -7.38 -47.49 31.07
N TYR A 45 -8.17 -48.30 30.36
CA TYR A 45 -8.60 -48.02 28.99
C TYR A 45 -9.48 -46.76 28.91
N ILE A 46 -10.45 -46.62 29.80
CA ILE A 46 -11.30 -45.41 29.85
C ILE A 46 -10.45 -44.18 30.17
N HIS A 47 -9.53 -44.28 31.14
CA HIS A 47 -8.65 -43.18 31.50
C HIS A 47 -7.73 -42.77 30.34
N THR A 48 -7.09 -43.73 29.67
CA THR A 48 -6.21 -43.43 28.52
C THR A 48 -7.00 -42.90 27.34
N TYR A 49 -8.19 -43.43 27.07
CA TYR A 49 -9.06 -42.94 25.99
C TYR A 49 -9.51 -41.50 26.24
N ILE A 50 -10.02 -41.21 27.45
CA ILE A 50 -10.44 -39.85 27.82
C ILE A 50 -9.26 -38.90 27.78
N HIS A 51 -8.12 -39.27 28.40
CA HIS A 51 -6.95 -38.42 28.41
C HIS A 51 -6.43 -38.16 27.00
N THR A 52 -6.25 -39.18 26.17
CA THR A 52 -5.72 -39.00 24.80
C THR A 52 -6.67 -38.20 23.92
N TYR A 53 -7.97 -38.46 24.00
CA TYR A 53 -8.96 -37.73 23.22
C TYR A 53 -9.04 -36.26 23.63
N ILE A 54 -9.12 -35.99 24.94
CA ILE A 54 -9.19 -34.61 25.46
C ILE A 54 -7.90 -33.86 25.15
N HIS A 55 -6.73 -34.46 25.39
CA HIS A 55 -5.46 -33.79 25.12
C HIS A 55 -5.27 -33.54 23.63
N ALA A 56 -5.52 -34.52 22.77
CA ALA A 56 -5.40 -34.35 21.33
C ALA A 56 -6.40 -33.31 20.79
N TYR A 57 -7.63 -33.29 21.31
CA TYR A 57 -8.64 -32.31 20.89
C TYR A 57 -8.26 -30.89 21.35
N ILE A 58 -7.87 -30.72 22.61
CA ILE A 58 -7.45 -29.43 23.16
C ILE A 58 -6.19 -28.93 22.45
N ASP A 59 -5.18 -29.77 22.28
CA ASP A 59 -3.94 -29.40 21.61
C ASP A 59 -4.18 -29.04 20.16
N ALA A 60 -4.96 -29.84 19.42
CA ALA A 60 -5.29 -29.55 18.02
C ALA A 60 -6.11 -28.26 17.90
N TYR A 61 -7.09 -28.03 18.78
CA TYR A 61 -7.93 -26.85 18.75
C TYR A 61 -7.15 -25.59 19.14
N ILE A 62 -6.39 -25.63 20.24
CA ILE A 62 -5.57 -24.52 20.69
C ILE A 62 -4.48 -24.22 19.67
N TYR A 63 -3.78 -25.23 19.16
CA TYR A 63 -2.76 -25.04 18.14
C TYR A 63 -3.36 -24.45 16.87
N ALA A 64 -4.47 -25.01 16.35
CA ALA A 64 -5.11 -24.49 15.15
C ALA A 64 -5.60 -23.07 15.37
N TYR A 65 -6.28 -22.77 16.47
CA TYR A 65 -6.82 -21.44 16.76
C TYR A 65 -5.70 -20.41 16.95
N ILE A 66 -4.73 -20.68 17.82
CA ILE A 66 -3.62 -19.77 18.09
C ILE A 66 -2.78 -19.59 16.82
N HIS A 67 -2.38 -20.68 16.17
CA HIS A 67 -1.56 -20.60 14.97
C HIS A 67 -2.29 -19.85 13.86
N THR A 68 -3.52 -20.23 13.52
CA THR A 68 -4.25 -19.55 12.44
C THR A 68 -4.56 -18.12 12.81
N TYR A 69 -5.09 -17.84 13.99
CA TYR A 69 -5.49 -16.49 14.39
C TYR A 69 -4.27 -15.56 14.50
N ILE A 70 -3.24 -15.97 15.24
CA ILE A 70 -2.05 -15.13 15.43
C ILE A 70 -1.29 -14.99 14.11
N HIS A 71 -1.04 -16.09 13.39
CA HIS A 71 -0.30 -16.02 12.14
C HIS A 71 -1.07 -15.19 11.11
N THR A 72 -2.36 -15.46 10.87
CA THR A 72 -3.11 -14.70 9.88
C THR A 72 -3.28 -13.26 10.31
N TYR A 73 -3.64 -12.97 11.56
CA TYR A 73 -3.84 -11.60 12.01
C TYR A 73 -2.55 -10.80 11.97
N ILE A 74 -1.45 -11.31 12.55
CA ILE A 74 -0.17 -10.61 12.56
C ILE A 74 0.36 -10.49 11.13
N HIS A 75 0.36 -11.57 10.36
CA HIS A 75 0.89 -11.53 9.00
C HIS A 75 0.07 -10.58 8.12
N THR A 76 -1.25 -10.68 8.12
CA THR A 76 -2.10 -9.79 7.31
C THR A 76 -2.01 -8.35 7.80
N TYR A 77 -2.08 -8.09 9.11
CA TYR A 77 -2.01 -6.72 9.63
C TYR A 77 -0.67 -6.08 9.35
N ILE A 78 0.45 -6.75 9.67
CA ILE A 78 1.78 -6.22 9.43
C ILE A 78 2.04 -6.08 7.93
N HIS A 79 1.75 -7.11 7.15
CA HIS A 79 1.97 -7.06 5.70
C HIS A 79 1.13 -5.96 5.05
N THR A 80 -0.16 -5.89 5.35
CA THR A 80 -1.03 -4.85 4.77
C THR A 80 -0.63 -3.47 5.26
N TYR A 81 -0.37 -3.28 6.55
CA TYR A 81 0.03 -1.97 7.07
C TYR A 81 1.35 -1.50 6.49
N ILE A 82 2.40 -2.34 6.53
CA ILE A 82 3.71 -1.98 5.99
C ILE A 82 3.63 -1.79 4.48
N HIS A 83 3.02 -2.73 3.75
CA HIS A 83 2.91 -2.64 2.31
C HIS A 83 2.10 -1.41 1.89
N THR A 84 0.92 -1.18 2.47
CA THR A 84 0.11 0.00 2.12
C THR A 84 0.80 1.28 2.53
N TYR A 85 1.37 1.39 3.74
CA TYR A 85 2.03 2.60 4.19
C TYR A 85 3.27 2.93 3.36
N ILE A 86 4.17 1.96 3.15
CA ILE A 86 5.38 2.17 2.36
C ILE A 86 5.02 2.41 0.91
N HIS A 87 4.14 1.59 0.30
CA HIS A 87 3.78 1.75 -1.10
C HIS A 87 3.07 3.08 -1.33
N THR A 88 2.09 3.45 -0.50
CA THR A 88 1.41 4.73 -0.64
C THR A 88 2.38 5.87 -0.41
N TYR A 89 3.15 5.89 0.68
CA TYR A 89 4.07 6.98 0.98
C TYR A 89 5.13 7.16 -0.12
N ILE A 90 5.80 6.09 -0.54
CA ILE A 90 6.81 6.15 -1.60
C ILE A 90 6.16 6.54 -2.91
N HIS A 91 5.05 5.90 -3.29
CA HIS A 91 4.40 6.19 -4.56
C HIS A 91 3.88 7.62 -4.60
N THR A 92 3.19 8.10 -3.56
CA THR A 92 2.72 9.49 -3.49
C THR A 92 3.88 10.45 -3.46
N TYR A 93 4.91 10.22 -2.63
CA TYR A 93 6.02 11.16 -2.51
C TYR A 93 6.80 11.26 -3.82
N ILE A 94 7.19 10.12 -4.40
CA ILE A 94 7.93 10.10 -5.67
C ILE A 94 7.06 10.64 -6.80
N HIS A 95 5.81 10.16 -6.93
CA HIS A 95 4.95 10.59 -8.03
C HIS A 95 4.65 12.08 -7.92
N THR A 96 4.25 12.58 -6.74
CA THR A 96 4.00 14.02 -6.56
C THR A 96 5.26 14.83 -6.75
N TYR A 97 6.39 14.46 -6.15
CA TYR A 97 7.63 15.23 -6.27
C TYR A 97 8.14 15.26 -7.71
N ILE A 98 8.25 14.11 -8.37
CA ILE A 98 8.72 14.04 -9.76
C ILE A 98 7.71 14.73 -10.67
N HIS A 99 6.42 14.41 -10.56
CA HIS A 99 5.41 15.00 -11.44
C HIS A 99 5.32 16.51 -11.24
N THR A 100 5.22 17.00 -10.00
CA THR A 100 5.16 18.44 -9.75
C THR A 100 6.45 19.12 -10.15
N TYR A 101 7.62 18.61 -9.77
CA TYR A 101 8.89 19.27 -10.07
C TYR A 101 9.16 19.29 -11.58
N ILE A 102 9.05 18.14 -12.26
CA ILE A 102 9.29 18.08 -13.70
C ILE A 102 8.20 18.84 -14.46
N HIS A 103 6.92 18.62 -14.16
CA HIS A 103 5.85 19.29 -14.88
C HIS A 103 5.90 20.79 -14.65
N THR A 104 6.04 21.27 -13.40
CA THR A 104 6.12 22.71 -13.14
C THR A 104 7.38 23.30 -13.72
N TYR A 105 8.55 22.67 -13.55
CA TYR A 105 9.80 23.22 -14.07
C TYR A 105 9.81 23.26 -15.60
N ILE A 106 9.48 22.16 -16.28
CA ILE A 106 9.45 22.11 -17.74
C ILE A 106 8.35 23.02 -18.28
N HIS A 107 7.13 22.95 -17.74
CA HIS A 107 6.04 23.76 -18.23
C HIS A 107 6.32 25.25 -18.00
N THR A 108 6.72 25.66 -16.79
CA THR A 108 7.02 27.07 -16.52
C THR A 108 8.22 27.54 -17.30
N TYR A 109 9.33 26.79 -17.32
CA TYR A 109 10.54 27.21 -18.02
C TYR A 109 10.32 27.30 -19.53
N ILE A 110 9.77 26.26 -20.16
CA ILE A 110 9.49 26.29 -21.60
C ILE A 110 8.44 27.34 -21.92
N HIS A 111 7.29 27.34 -21.22
CA HIS A 111 6.21 28.26 -21.55
C HIS A 111 6.61 29.71 -21.31
N THR A 112 7.24 30.05 -20.19
CA THR A 112 7.68 31.44 -19.96
C THR A 112 8.79 31.82 -20.92
N HIS A 113 9.81 30.99 -21.10
CA HIS A 113 10.98 31.38 -21.87
C HIS A 113 10.69 31.44 -23.39
N THR A 114 9.94 30.48 -23.92
CA THR A 114 9.60 30.49 -25.35
C THR A 114 8.50 31.51 -25.64
N HIS A 115 7.43 31.52 -24.86
CA HIS A 115 6.23 32.27 -25.21
C HIS A 115 6.32 33.74 -24.78
N THR A 116 6.86 34.03 -23.59
CA THR A 116 6.89 35.41 -23.07
C THR A 116 8.18 36.14 -23.44
N THR A 117 9.34 35.49 -23.36
CA THR A 117 10.57 36.15 -23.79
C THR A 117 10.76 36.08 -25.29
N TYR A 118 10.76 34.90 -25.91
CA TYR A 118 11.13 34.84 -27.33
C TYR A 118 10.06 35.42 -28.24
N ILE A 119 8.82 34.93 -28.16
CA ILE A 119 7.76 35.40 -29.06
C ILE A 119 7.36 36.83 -28.72
N HIS A 120 6.97 37.10 -27.48
CA HIS A 120 6.45 38.43 -27.15
C HIS A 120 7.55 39.49 -27.22
N THR A 121 8.71 39.34 -26.57
CA THR A 121 9.71 40.43 -26.68
C THR A 121 10.29 40.55 -28.08
N TYR A 122 10.66 39.45 -28.76
CA TYR A 122 11.31 39.58 -30.07
C TYR A 122 10.33 40.11 -31.12
N ILE A 123 9.14 39.53 -31.24
CA ILE A 123 8.17 39.95 -32.25
C ILE A 123 7.62 41.33 -31.89
N HIS A 124 7.18 41.53 -30.64
CA HIS A 124 6.61 42.81 -30.25
C HIS A 124 7.65 43.92 -30.33
N THR A 125 8.84 43.76 -29.72
CA THR A 125 9.83 44.84 -29.77
C THR A 125 10.36 45.05 -31.18
N TYR A 126 10.69 44.00 -31.94
CA TYR A 126 11.23 44.19 -33.29
C TYR A 126 10.18 44.81 -34.22
N ILE A 127 8.96 44.27 -34.28
CA ILE A 127 7.92 44.80 -35.15
C ILE A 127 7.45 46.18 -34.67
N HIS A 128 7.16 46.34 -33.38
CA HIS A 128 6.69 47.62 -32.84
C HIS A 128 7.77 48.68 -32.99
N THR A 129 9.02 48.43 -32.59
CA THR A 129 10.08 49.45 -32.72
C THR A 129 10.40 49.71 -34.18
N TYR A 130 10.50 48.71 -35.05
CA TYR A 130 10.80 48.95 -36.46
C TYR A 130 9.68 49.73 -37.15
N ILE A 131 8.43 49.30 -37.01
CA ILE A 131 7.28 49.99 -37.62
C ILE A 131 7.10 51.37 -37.00
N HIS A 132 7.10 51.48 -35.66
CA HIS A 132 6.91 52.77 -34.98
C HIS A 132 8.04 53.73 -35.31
N THR A 133 9.31 53.31 -35.22
CA THR A 133 10.44 54.20 -35.53
C THR A 133 10.47 54.56 -37.00
N TYR A 134 10.24 53.62 -37.92
CA TYR A 134 10.23 53.90 -39.35
C TYR A 134 9.10 54.86 -39.73
N ILE A 135 7.86 54.57 -39.30
CA ILE A 135 6.71 55.43 -39.60
C ILE A 135 6.86 56.78 -38.90
N HIS A 136 7.21 56.81 -37.62
CA HIS A 136 7.37 58.06 -36.88
C HIS A 136 8.50 58.91 -37.45
N THR A 137 9.67 58.33 -37.74
CA THR A 137 10.78 59.08 -38.32
C THR A 137 10.47 59.53 -39.73
N TYR A 138 9.87 58.69 -40.58
CA TYR A 138 9.48 59.07 -41.93
C TYR A 138 8.46 60.20 -41.90
N ILE A 139 7.35 60.06 -41.17
CA ILE A 139 6.33 61.10 -41.08
C ILE A 139 6.92 62.38 -40.47
N HIS A 140 7.64 62.28 -39.34
CA HIS A 140 8.21 63.45 -38.67
C HIS A 140 9.27 64.15 -39.52
N THR A 141 10.12 63.41 -40.23
CA THR A 141 11.12 64.02 -41.11
C THR A 141 10.44 64.65 -42.32
N TYR A 142 9.49 63.98 -42.98
CA TYR A 142 8.74 64.54 -44.10
C TYR A 142 7.94 65.77 -43.71
N THR A 143 7.21 65.75 -42.59
CA THR A 143 6.45 66.93 -42.16
C THR A 143 7.38 68.06 -41.78
N ARG A 144 8.47 67.78 -41.05
CA ARG A 144 9.44 68.81 -40.66
C ARG A 144 10.19 69.39 -41.85
N THR A 145 10.61 68.59 -42.81
CA THR A 145 11.27 69.09 -44.03
C THR A 145 10.30 69.85 -44.90
N TYR A 146 9.06 69.37 -45.06
CA TYR A 146 8.05 70.06 -45.85
C TYR A 146 7.67 71.41 -45.23
N ILE A 147 7.46 71.46 -43.92
CA ILE A 147 7.22 72.72 -43.20
C ILE A 147 8.45 73.64 -43.33
N TYR A 148 9.66 73.13 -43.09
CA TYR A 148 10.88 73.93 -43.18
C TYR A 148 11.05 74.54 -44.58
N ILE A 149 10.93 73.72 -45.64
CA ILE A 149 11.02 74.16 -47.02
C ILE A 149 9.93 75.18 -47.35
N TYR A 150 8.68 74.97 -46.94
CA TYR A 150 7.61 75.95 -47.18
C TYR A 150 7.81 77.24 -46.41
N THR A 151 8.27 77.19 -45.16
CA THR A 151 8.56 78.40 -44.39
C THR A 151 9.75 79.14 -44.98
N GLU A 152 10.81 78.45 -45.40
CA GLU A 152 11.98 79.05 -46.03
C GLU A 152 11.64 79.64 -47.40
N PHE A 153 10.85 78.92 -48.23
CA PHE A 153 10.34 79.46 -49.49
C PHE A 153 9.44 80.68 -49.27
N ALA A 154 8.55 80.66 -48.26
CA ALA A 154 7.73 81.80 -47.90
C ALA A 154 8.58 83.01 -47.47
N TRP A 155 9.64 82.78 -46.68
CA TRP A 155 10.61 83.82 -46.31
C TRP A 155 11.45 84.33 -47.48
N VAL A 156 11.79 83.47 -48.45
CA VAL A 156 12.54 83.85 -49.66
C VAL A 156 11.65 84.61 -50.65
N SER A 157 10.34 84.31 -50.71
CA SER A 157 9.39 85.10 -51.49
C SER A 157 9.04 86.44 -50.83
N ASP A 158 9.10 86.51 -49.50
CA ASP A 158 8.84 87.72 -48.72
C ASP A 158 10.15 88.32 -48.17
N GLY A 159 10.97 88.91 -49.04
CA GLY A 159 12.17 89.65 -48.64
C GLY A 159 11.88 90.74 -47.57
N PRO A 160 12.91 91.20 -46.81
CA PRO A 160 12.76 91.88 -45.52
C PRO A 160 12.22 93.33 -45.56
N SER A 161 11.53 93.74 -46.63
CA SER A 161 11.10 95.13 -46.82
C SER A 161 9.64 95.33 -47.22
N ASN A 162 8.77 94.31 -47.27
CA ASN A 162 7.32 94.51 -47.40
C ASN A 162 6.50 93.33 -46.87
N ALA A 163 6.24 93.30 -45.56
CA ALA A 163 5.26 92.38 -44.99
C ALA A 163 3.84 92.80 -45.41
N LYS A 164 3.36 92.30 -46.55
CA LYS A 164 1.93 92.26 -46.86
C LYS A 164 1.44 90.83 -46.65
N CYS A 165 0.78 90.62 -45.51
CA CYS A 165 0.05 89.41 -45.22
C CYS A 165 -1.05 89.21 -46.28
N TRP A 166 -0.79 88.36 -47.27
CA TRP A 166 -1.83 87.81 -48.14
C TRP A 166 -2.22 86.44 -47.58
N ILE A 167 -3.09 86.44 -46.58
CA ILE A 167 -3.95 85.28 -46.34
C ILE A 167 -5.02 85.32 -47.44
N CYS A 168 -4.75 84.63 -48.55
CA CYS A 168 -5.76 84.30 -49.56
C CYS A 168 -5.75 82.78 -49.79
N THR A 169 -6.56 82.10 -48.99
CA THR A 169 -7.54 81.06 -49.37
C THR A 169 -7.24 80.05 -50.49
N TRP A 170 -7.25 78.78 -50.07
CA TRP A 170 -7.97 77.61 -50.63
C TRP A 170 -7.58 76.97 -51.98
N GLY A 171 -7.47 75.63 -51.95
CA GLY A 171 -8.15 74.77 -52.92
C GLY A 171 -7.49 73.43 -53.23
N GLY A 172 -7.92 72.35 -52.55
CA GLY A 172 -7.59 70.95 -52.82
C GLY A 172 -8.01 70.04 -51.69
#